data_AF-A0A413RV79-F1
#
_entry.id   AF-A0A413RV79-F1
#
_cell.length_a   1.000
_cell.length_b   1.000
_cell.length_c   1.000
_cell.angle_alpha   90.00
_cell.angle_beta   90.00
_cell.angle_gamma   90.00
#
_symmetry.space_group_name_H-M   'P 1'
#
loop_
_entity.id
_entity.type
_entity.pdbx_description
1 polymer ?
#
loop_
_entity_poly.entity_id
_entity_poly.type
_entity_poly.pdbx_seq_one_letter_code
_entity_poly.pdbx_strand_id
1 'polypeptide(L)'
;MKRVFNELTPECEITARMYAQGYEKKEIADLKCRAVSTINNQLQKAFEILHVRNGRELATMLYERIAGVKLTMDFSPTVRASVACCLLCVFSLSLYHEQGEMRRGRETRVERIERTGRYGGKT
;
A
#
# COMPACT_ATOMS: atom_id res chain seq x y z
N MET A 1 24.47 2.45 0.43
CA MET A 1 23.27 3.33 0.40
C MET A 1 23.72 4.77 0.35
N LYS A 2 23.17 5.61 -0.53
CA LYS A 2 23.39 7.07 -0.45
C LYS A 2 22.69 7.61 0.82
N ARG A 3 23.36 8.54 1.50
CA ARG A 3 22.85 9.26 2.68
C ARG A 3 21.76 10.23 2.20
N VAL A 4 20.60 10.17 2.83
CA VAL A 4 19.43 11.02 2.53
C VAL A 4 19.29 12.13 3.58
N PHE A 5 19.54 11.78 4.85
CA PHE A 5 19.57 12.74 5.95
C PHE A 5 21.01 12.93 6.42
N ASN A 6 21.66 13.97 5.90
CA ASN A 6 23.05 14.29 6.25
C ASN A 6 23.17 14.87 7.67
N GLU A 7 22.08 15.41 8.21
CA GLU A 7 21.97 15.98 9.55
C GLU A 7 21.94 14.91 10.65
N LEU A 8 21.60 13.68 10.29
CA LEU A 8 21.46 12.55 11.21
C LEU A 8 22.71 11.69 11.27
N THR A 9 23.00 11.11 12.43
CA THR A 9 24.00 10.05 12.52
C THR A 9 23.58 8.84 11.65
N PRO A 10 24.54 8.07 11.10
CA PRO A 10 24.21 6.94 10.22
C PRO A 10 23.28 5.91 10.86
N GLU A 11 23.45 5.65 12.14
CA GLU A 11 22.60 4.68 12.84
C GLU A 11 21.16 5.19 13.00
N CYS A 12 21.01 6.50 13.26
CA CYS A 12 19.72 7.15 13.45
C CYS A 12 18.99 7.32 12.12
N GLU A 13 19.72 7.64 11.05
CA GLU A 13 19.18 7.70 9.68
C GLU A 13 18.59 6.35 9.26
N ILE A 14 19.30 5.24 9.51
CA ILE A 14 18.81 3.91 9.16
C ILE A 14 17.49 3.62 9.90
N THR A 15 17.44 3.93 11.20
CA THR A 15 16.22 3.77 12.01
C THR A 15 15.06 4.63 11.47
N ALA A 16 15.32 5.91 11.18
CA ALA A 16 14.33 6.83 10.63
C ALA A 16 13.80 6.37 9.27
N ARG A 17 14.67 5.83 8.42
CA ARG A 17 14.29 5.27 7.11
C ARG A 17 13.42 4.02 7.23
N MET A 18 13.79 3.08 8.10
CA MET A 18 12.97 1.89 8.35
C MET A 18 11.58 2.32 8.87
N TYR A 19 11.54 3.25 9.82
CA TYR A 19 10.28 3.74 10.35
C TYR A 19 9.42 4.47 9.29
N ALA A 20 10.04 5.28 8.43
CA ALA A 20 9.36 5.96 7.32
C ALA A 20 8.83 4.99 6.25
N GLN A 21 9.44 3.82 6.09
CA GLN A 21 8.95 2.75 5.20
C GLN A 21 7.75 1.99 5.77
N GLY A 22 7.42 2.21 7.04
CA GLY A 22 6.27 1.60 7.70
C GLY A 22 6.60 0.45 8.67
N TYR A 23 7.89 0.16 8.92
CA TYR A 23 8.26 -0.84 9.93
C TYR A 23 7.86 -0.39 11.34
N GLU A 24 7.34 -1.32 12.14
CA GLU A 24 7.05 -1.05 13.53
C GLU A 24 8.33 -0.92 14.37
N LYS A 25 8.23 -0.13 15.44
CA LYS A 25 9.36 0.08 16.37
C LYS A 25 9.91 -1.22 16.96
N LYS A 26 9.04 -2.22 17.18
CA LYS A 26 9.42 -3.56 17.66
C LYS A 26 10.18 -4.32 16.58
N GLU A 27 9.67 -4.34 15.35
CA GLU A 27 10.35 -4.99 14.23
C GLU A 27 11.74 -4.39 13.96
N ILE A 28 11.85 -3.05 14.03
CA ILE A 28 13.15 -2.37 13.86
C ILE A 28 14.11 -2.74 15.00
N ALA A 29 13.59 -2.88 16.22
CA ALA A 29 14.38 -3.28 17.39
C ALA A 29 14.92 -4.71 17.23
N ASP A 30 14.06 -5.62 16.77
CA ASP A 30 14.41 -7.02 16.50
C ASP A 30 15.44 -7.13 15.36
N LEU A 31 15.22 -6.43 14.24
CA LEU A 31 16.13 -6.41 13.09
C LEU A 31 17.51 -5.83 13.44
N LYS A 32 17.57 -4.86 14.36
CA LYS A 32 18.82 -4.22 14.79
C LYS A 32 19.44 -4.90 16.01
N CYS A 33 18.78 -5.92 16.58
CA CYS A 33 19.16 -6.53 17.86
C CYS A 33 19.39 -5.49 18.97
N ARG A 34 18.47 -4.52 19.10
CA ARG A 34 18.52 -3.45 20.10
C ARG A 34 17.23 -3.40 20.90
N ALA A 35 17.27 -2.79 22.09
CA ALA A 35 16.06 -2.54 22.86
C ALA A 35 15.13 -1.55 22.14
N VAL A 36 13.81 -1.76 22.29
CA VAL A 36 12.77 -0.87 21.73
C VAL A 36 12.91 0.56 22.25
N SER A 37 13.35 0.73 23.51
CA SER A 37 13.62 2.05 24.10
C SER A 37 14.74 2.81 23.36
N THR A 38 15.78 2.11 22.92
CA THR A 38 16.87 2.68 22.12
C THR A 38 16.36 3.16 20.77
N ILE A 39 15.52 2.37 20.10
CA ILE A 39 14.89 2.74 18.83
C ILE A 39 13.98 3.97 19.02
N ASN A 40 13.20 4.01 20.09
CA ASN A 40 12.36 5.17 20.43
C ASN A 40 13.18 6.45 20.65
N ASN A 41 14.30 6.36 21.39
CA ASN A 41 15.18 7.51 21.62
C ASN A 41 15.81 8.00 20.31
N GLN A 42 16.26 7.08 19.45
CA GLN A 42 16.76 7.43 18.12
C GLN A 42 15.69 8.16 17.29
N LEU A 43 14.46 7.65 17.24
CA LEU A 43 13.37 8.29 16.50
C LEU A 43 13.01 9.67 17.08
N GLN A 44 12.99 9.81 18.40
CA GLN A 44 12.72 11.10 19.03
C GLN A 44 13.79 12.15 18.69
N LYS A 45 15.07 11.76 18.74
CA LYS A 45 16.17 12.62 18.27
C LYS A 45 16.05 12.95 16.79
N ALA A 46 15.62 11.99 15.96
CA ALA A 46 15.42 12.23 14.54
C ALA A 46 14.29 13.23 14.27
N PHE A 47 13.17 13.12 14.99
CA PHE A 47 12.08 14.09 14.90
C PHE A 47 12.50 15.48 15.37
N GLU A 48 13.31 15.58 16.42
CA GLU A 48 13.85 16.84 16.92
C GLU A 48 14.78 17.51 15.89
N ILE A 49 15.79 16.78 15.39
CA ILE A 49 16.79 17.30 14.43
C ILE A 49 16.16 17.66 13.10
N LEU A 50 15.23 16.84 12.59
CA LEU A 50 14.56 17.08 11.31
C LEU A 50 13.37 18.05 11.43
N HIS A 51 13.05 18.52 12.64
CA HIS A 51 11.89 19.37 12.95
C HIS A 51 10.54 18.78 12.47
N VAL A 52 10.38 17.47 12.65
CA VAL A 52 9.21 16.71 12.19
C VAL A 52 8.32 16.36 13.36
N ARG A 53 7.00 16.51 13.21
CA ARG A 53 6.04 16.24 14.30
C ARG A 53 5.45 14.84 14.28
N ASN A 54 5.43 14.20 13.11
CA ASN A 54 4.78 12.91 12.91
C ASN A 54 5.58 12.00 11.96
N GLY A 55 5.42 10.69 12.10
CA GLY A 55 5.97 9.69 11.17
C GLY A 55 5.52 9.90 9.73
N ARG A 56 4.30 10.43 9.52
CA ARG A 56 3.79 10.79 8.18
C ARG A 56 4.62 11.87 7.51
N GLU A 57 4.93 12.95 8.23
CA GLU A 57 5.78 14.03 7.73
C GLU A 57 7.21 13.52 7.46
N LEU A 58 7.72 12.60 8.30
CA LEU A 58 9.01 11.97 8.08
C LEU A 58 9.03 11.14 6.78
N ALA A 59 7.98 10.38 6.51
CA ALA A 59 7.85 9.59 5.30
C ALA A 59 7.76 10.47 4.05
N THR A 60 6.97 11.55 4.10
CA THR A 60 6.90 12.53 3.01
C THR A 60 8.27 13.17 2.79
N MET A 61 8.94 13.67 3.83
CA MET A 61 10.25 14.29 3.72
C MET A 61 11.30 13.32 3.14
N LEU A 62 11.27 12.04 3.54
CA LEU A 62 12.14 11.01 2.98
C LEU A 62 11.90 10.85 1.48
N TYR A 63 10.64 10.76 1.07
CA TYR A 63 10.29 10.61 -0.34
C TYR A 63 10.70 11.83 -1.15
N GLU A 64 10.43 13.04 -0.67
CA GLU A 64 10.83 14.29 -1.32
C GLU A 64 12.34 14.35 -1.54
N ARG A 65 13.14 13.96 -0.55
CA ARG A 65 14.62 13.94 -0.68
C ARG A 65 15.13 12.86 -1.62
N ILE A 66 14.46 11.70 -1.72
CA ILE A 66 14.85 10.63 -2.65
C ILE A 66 14.44 10.98 -4.09
N ALA A 67 13.22 11.48 -4.27
CA ALA A 67 12.65 11.79 -5.58
C ALA A 67 13.17 13.13 -6.14
N GLY A 68 13.65 14.03 -5.28
CA GLY A 68 14.07 15.39 -5.67
C GLY A 68 12.90 16.28 -6.11
N VAL A 69 11.67 15.88 -5.84
CA VAL A 69 10.43 16.57 -6.19
C VAL A 69 9.58 16.70 -4.92
N LYS A 70 9.05 17.90 -4.66
CA LYS A 70 8.08 18.08 -3.57
C LYS A 70 6.85 17.25 -3.87
N LEU A 71 6.49 16.36 -2.94
CA LEU A 71 5.32 15.48 -3.09
C LEU A 71 4.08 16.26 -2.70
N THR A 72 3.68 17.21 -3.53
CA THR A 72 2.39 17.88 -3.38
C THR A 72 1.33 16.97 -3.99
N MET A 73 0.47 16.38 -3.15
CA MET A 73 -0.79 15.76 -3.61
C MET A 73 -1.83 16.80 -4.04
N ASP A 74 -1.43 18.05 -4.28
CA ASP A 74 -2.22 19.07 -4.97
C ASP A 74 -2.32 18.75 -6.46
N PHE A 75 -2.84 17.56 -6.75
CA PHE A 75 -3.22 17.19 -8.10
C PHE A 75 -4.38 18.08 -8.52
N SER A 76 -4.21 18.74 -9.67
CA SER A 76 -5.31 19.45 -10.33
C SER A 76 -6.58 18.58 -10.32
N PRO A 77 -7.78 19.15 -10.17
CA PRO A 77 -9.05 18.41 -10.22
C PRO A 77 -9.10 17.41 -11.39
N THR A 78 -8.46 17.75 -12.52
CA THR A 78 -8.31 16.91 -13.70
C THR A 78 -7.54 15.61 -13.43
N VAL A 79 -6.40 15.66 -12.73
CA VAL A 79 -5.58 14.47 -12.45
C VAL A 79 -6.25 13.58 -11.40
N ARG A 80 -6.92 14.19 -10.42
CA ARG A 80 -7.73 13.44 -9.46
C ARG A 80 -8.91 12.73 -10.14
N ALA A 81 -9.59 13.41 -11.06
CA ALA A 81 -10.67 12.84 -11.86
C ALA A 81 -10.17 11.74 -12.80
N SER A 82 -8.99 11.90 -13.41
CA SER A 82 -8.43 10.86 -14.28
C SER A 82 -8.05 9.61 -13.51
N VAL A 83 -7.41 9.75 -12.34
CA VAL A 83 -7.08 8.60 -11.46
C VAL A 83 -8.36 7.89 -11.00
N ALA A 84 -9.38 8.63 -10.57
CA ALA A 84 -10.67 8.04 -10.20
C ALA A 84 -11.34 7.32 -11.37
N CYS A 85 -11.34 7.91 -12.57
CA CYS A 85 -11.88 7.30 -13.78
C CYS A 85 -11.14 6.00 -14.14
N CYS A 86 -9.80 6.01 -14.12
CA CYS A 86 -8.99 4.83 -14.40
C CYS A 86 -9.26 3.69 -13.39
N LEU A 87 -9.35 4.02 -12.10
CA LEU A 87 -9.67 3.02 -11.06
C LEU A 87 -11.08 2.46 -11.24
N LEU A 88 -12.06 3.30 -11.56
CA LEU A 88 -13.42 2.86 -11.87
C LEU A 88 -13.46 1.95 -13.10
N CYS A 89 -12.70 2.26 -14.15
CA CYS A 89 -12.61 1.42 -15.34
C CYS A 89 -12.03 0.04 -15.02
N VAL A 90 -10.92 -0.01 -14.26
CA VAL A 90 -10.31 -1.29 -13.83
C VAL A 90 -11.30 -2.09 -13.00
N PHE A 91 -11.96 -1.47 -12.02
CA PHE A 91 -12.95 -2.15 -11.17
C PHE A 91 -14.15 -2.65 -11.97
N SER A 92 -14.64 -1.86 -12.93
CA SER A 92 -15.76 -2.22 -13.80
C SER A 92 -15.40 -3.41 -14.69
N LEU A 93 -14.18 -3.45 -15.23
CA LEU A 93 -13.69 -4.58 -16.02
C LEU A 93 -13.52 -5.85 -15.16
N SER A 94 -13.00 -5.71 -13.94
CA SER A 94 -12.91 -6.83 -12.99
C SER A 94 -14.28 -7.39 -12.62
N LEU A 95 -15.26 -6.53 -12.31
CA LEU A 95 -16.63 -6.95 -12.03
C LEU A 95 -17.33 -7.56 -13.26
N TYR A 96 -17.05 -7.05 -14.46
CA TYR A 96 -17.59 -7.61 -15.70
C TYR A 96 -17.02 -9.02 -15.97
N HIS A 97 -15.73 -9.22 -15.70
CA HIS A 97 -15.11 -10.53 -15.79
C HIS A 97 -15.74 -11.54 -14.82
N GLU A 98 -15.94 -11.16 -13.55
CA GLU A 98 -16.61 -12.02 -12.56
C GLU A 98 -18.08 -12.30 -12.92
N GLN A 99 -18.83 -11.31 -13.42
CA GLN A 99 -20.21 -11.55 -13.90
C GLN A 99 -20.26 -12.49 -15.12
N GLY A 100 -19.24 -12.47 -15.98
CA GLY A 100 -19.12 -13.39 -17.11
C GLY A 100 -18.96 -14.85 -16.68
N GLU A 101 -18.18 -15.12 -15.64
CA GLU A 101 -18.04 -16.47 -15.07
C GLU A 101 -19.33 -16.94 -14.39
N MET A 102 -20.01 -16.06 -13.64
CA MET A 102 -21.30 -16.39 -13.01
C MET A 102 -22.40 -16.69 -14.04
N ARG A 103 -22.42 -15.97 -15.18
CA ARG A 103 -23.33 -16.26 -16.30
C ARG A 103 -23.05 -17.62 -16.94
N ARG A 104 -21.77 -17.94 -17.22
CA ARG A 104 -21.37 -19.25 -17.77
C ARG A 104 -21.62 -20.42 -16.81
N GLY A 105 -21.42 -20.23 -15.51
CA GLY A 105 -21.72 -21.23 -14.48
C GLY A 105 -23.22 -21.50 -14.32
N ARG A 106 -24.07 -20.49 -14.58
CA ARG A 106 -25.53 -20.64 -14.53
C ARG A 106 -26.08 -21.37 -15.76
N GLU A 107 -25.54 -21.13 -16.95
CA GLU A 107 -25.92 -21.85 -18.18
C GLU A 107 -25.60 -23.35 -18.08
N THR A 108 -24.39 -23.72 -17.63
CA THR A 108 -24.00 -25.14 -17.47
C THR A 108 -24.83 -25.88 -16.42
N ARG A 109 -25.28 -25.18 -15.37
CA ARG A 109 -26.13 -25.74 -14.32
C ARG A 109 -27.59 -25.94 -14.79
N VAL A 110 -28.11 -25.01 -15.59
CA VAL A 110 -29.43 -25.15 -16.25
C VAL A 110 -29.40 -26.31 -17.24
N GLU A 111 -28.34 -26.42 -18.06
CA GLU A 111 -28.17 -27.52 -19.02
C GLU A 111 -28.12 -28.90 -18.34
N ARG A 112 -27.47 -29.02 -17.17
CA ARG A 112 -27.49 -30.24 -16.36
C ARG A 112 -28.89 -30.57 -15.83
N ILE A 113 -29.64 -29.59 -15.35
CA ILE A 113 -30.98 -29.79 -14.79
C ILE A 113 -31.95 -30.24 -15.90
N GLU A 114 -31.87 -29.64 -17.10
CA GLU A 114 -32.69 -30.04 -18.25
C GLU A 114 -32.37 -31.45 -18.75
N ARG A 115 -31.10 -31.87 -18.76
CA ARG A 115 -30.71 -33.24 -19.10
C ARG A 115 -31.27 -34.25 -18.08
N THR A 116 -31.14 -33.98 -16.78
CA THR A 116 -31.68 -34.87 -15.74
C THR A 116 -33.21 -34.95 -15.79
N GLY A 117 -33.90 -33.85 -16.11
CA GLY A 117 -35.36 -33.83 -16.28
C GLY A 117 -35.86 -34.63 -17.50
N ARG A 118 -35.10 -34.67 -18.60
CA ARG A 118 -35.44 -35.49 -19.79
C ARG A 118 -35.25 -36.99 -19.58
N TYR A 119 -34.28 -37.42 -18.76
CA TYR A 119 -34.07 -38.84 -18.45
C TYR A 119 -34.98 -39.36 -17.32
N GLY A 120 -35.56 -38.48 -16.50
CA GLY A 120 -36.52 -38.84 -15.44
C GLY A 120 -37.97 -39.06 -15.92
N GLY A 121 -38.26 -38.90 -17.22
CA GLY A 121 -39.59 -39.06 -17.81
C GLY A 121 -39.77 -40.33 -18.66
N LYS A 122 -39.00 -41.39 -18.40
CA LYS A 122 -39.20 -42.73 -18.97
C LYS A 122 -39.13 -43.76 -17.85
N THR A 123 -40.21 -43.86 -17.09
CA THR A 123 -40.61 -45.08 -16.36
C THR A 123 -42.00 -45.43 -16.83
#